data_AF-C3W8L5-F1
#
_entry.id   AF-C3W8L5-F1
#
_cell.length_a   1.000
_cell.length_b   1.000
_cell.length_c   1.000
_cell.angle_alpha   90.00
_cell.angle_beta   90.00
_cell.angle_gamma   90.00
#
_symmetry.space_group_name_H-M   'P 1'
#
loop_
_entity.id
_entity.type
_entity.pdbx_description
1 polymer ?
#
loop_
_entity_poly.entity_id
_entity_poly.type
_entity_poly.pdbx_seq_one_letter_code
_entity_poly.pdbx_strand_id
1 'polypeptide(L)' 'LVPLGWTFDRADAGRMIDALGHCLNTYWNYKESWRGLQVRGMSQDLSWDHAAELYENVLVKAKYQW' A
#
# COMPACT_ATOMS: atom_id res chain seq x y z
N LEU A 1 -0.68 -10.31 -0.82
CA LEU A 1 -0.37 -8.97 -1.36
C LEU A 1 1.12 -8.71 -1.15
N VAL A 2 1.84 -8.32 -2.20
CA VAL A 2 3.24 -7.89 -2.07
C VAL A 2 3.23 -6.49 -1.44
N PRO A 3 3.95 -6.24 -0.33
CA PRO A 3 3.89 -4.96 0.37
C PRO A 3 4.53 -3.82 -0.45
N LEU A 4 4.01 -2.61 -0.21
CA LEU A 4 4.46 -1.33 -0.81
C LEU A 4 5.34 -0.52 0.14
N GLY A 5 5.61 -1.04 1.33
CA GLY A 5 6.31 -0.33 2.39
C GLY A 5 6.41 -1.17 3.65
N TRP A 6 6.78 -0.51 4.74
CA TRP A 6 6.87 -1.09 6.07
C TRP A 6 5.75 -0.55 6.93
N THR A 7 5.22 -1.42 7.79
CA THR A 7 4.24 -1.06 8.82
C THR A 7 4.72 -1.66 10.13
N PHE A 8 4.18 -1.14 11.23
CA PHE A 8 4.45 -1.64 12.57
C PHE A 8 3.11 -1.83 13.29
N ASP A 9 3.06 -2.81 14.18
CA ASP A 9 1.81 -3.41 14.67
C ASP A 9 1.18 -2.67 15.87
N ARG A 10 1.98 -1.92 16.64
CA ARG A 10 1.53 -1.17 17.82
C ARG A 10 2.11 0.22 17.83
N ALA A 11 1.39 1.18 18.42
CA ALA A 11 1.88 2.53 18.65
C ALA A 11 2.98 2.55 19.74
N ASP A 12 4.12 1.97 19.40
CA ASP A 12 5.30 1.79 20.24
C ASP A 12 6.53 2.27 19.46
N ALA A 13 7.37 3.05 20.13
CA ALA A 13 8.54 3.65 19.49
C ALA A 13 9.56 2.60 19.03
N GLY A 14 9.73 1.50 19.77
CA GLY A 14 10.63 0.42 19.39
C GLY A 14 10.20 -0.24 18.09
N ARG A 15 8.90 -0.53 17.95
CA ARG A 15 8.33 -1.12 16.72
C ARG A 15 8.50 -0.21 15.51
N MET A 16 8.34 1.11 15.70
CA MET A 16 8.60 2.09 14.64
C MET A 16 10.08 2.12 14.23
N ILE A 17 10.99 2.12 15.22
CA ILE A 17 12.43 2.12 14.98
C ILE A 17 12.87 0.87 14.21
N ASP A 18 12.36 -0.31 14.59
CA ASP A 18 12.66 -1.57 13.90
C ASP A 18 12.21 -1.52 12.43
N ALA A 19 10.97 -1.08 12.17
CA ALA A 19 10.44 -0.94 10.83
C ALA A 19 11.26 0.05 9.98
N LEU A 20 11.69 1.17 10.57
CA LEU A 20 12.54 2.15 9.90
C LEU A 20 13.94 1.59 9.63
N GLY A 21 14.51 0.82 10.56
CA GLY A 21 15.80 0.15 10.37
C GLY A 21 15.76 -0.79 9.16
N HIS A 22 14.71 -1.59 9.02
CA HIS A 22 14.51 -2.43 7.84
C HIS A 22 14.36 -1.60 6.55
N CYS A 23 13.59 -0.51 6.57
CA CYS A 23 13.43 0.41 5.45
C CYS A 23 14.78 0.97 4.97
N LEU A 24 15.59 1.53 5.89
CA LEU A 24 16.89 2.12 5.58
C LEU A 24 17.89 1.07 5.09
N ASN A 25 17.87 -0.12 5.69
CA ASN A 25 18.70 -1.24 5.22
C ASN A 25 18.37 -1.61 3.77
N THR A 26 17.09 -1.71 3.41
CA THR A 26 16.68 -1.93 2.01
C THR A 26 17.12 -0.78 1.11
N TYR A 27 16.94 0.46 1.54
CA TYR A 27 17.38 1.63 0.77
C TYR A 27 18.88 1.61 0.49
N TRP A 28 19.73 1.31 1.47
CA TRP A 28 21.18 1.36 1.29
C TRP A 28 21.74 0.12 0.57
N ASN A 29 21.28 -1.07 0.94
CA ASN A 29 21.92 -2.32 0.54
C ASN A 29 21.21 -3.06 -0.60
N TYR A 30 19.95 -2.72 -0.91
CA TYR A 30 19.12 -3.49 -1.85
C TYR A 30 18.38 -2.59 -2.86
N LYS A 31 19.15 -1.94 -3.75
CA LYS A 31 18.64 -0.93 -4.70
C LYS A 31 17.58 -1.45 -5.68
N GLU A 32 17.72 -2.68 -6.16
CA GLU A 32 16.70 -3.29 -7.05
C GLU A 32 15.38 -3.52 -6.31
N SER A 33 15.45 -4.03 -5.08
CA SER A 33 14.26 -4.20 -4.23
C SER A 33 13.59 -2.85 -3.93
N TRP A 34 14.38 -1.81 -3.68
CA TRP A 34 13.89 -0.45 -3.50
C TRP A 34 13.18 0.07 -4.76
N ARG A 35 13.78 -0.10 -5.94
CA ARG A 35 13.17 0.30 -7.21
C ARG A 35 11.88 -0.46 -7.48
N GLY A 36 11.86 -1.77 -7.19
CA GLY A 36 10.67 -2.60 -7.34
C GLY A 36 9.52 -2.11 -6.45
N LEU A 37 9.80 -1.65 -5.23
CA LEU A 37 8.81 -1.06 -4.33
C LEU A 37 8.22 0.23 -4.91
N GLN A 38 9.06 1.13 -5.44
CA GLN A 38 8.60 2.34 -6.11
C GLN A 38 7.70 2.04 -7.31
N VAL A 39 8.12 1.12 -8.19
CA VAL A 39 7.34 0.74 -9.38
C VAL A 39 5.98 0.20 -8.95
N ARG A 40 5.92 -0.75 -8.00
CA ARG A 40 4.65 -1.31 -7.53
C ARG A 40 3.71 -0.25 -6.96
N GLY A 41 4.23 0.68 -6.17
CA GLY A 41 3.42 1.76 -5.59
C GLY A 41 2.86 2.70 -6.67
N MET A 42 3.70 3.08 -7.63
CA MET A 42 3.31 3.98 -8.72
C MET A 42 2.42 3.32 -9.77
N SER A 43 2.43 1.99 -9.89
CA SER A 43 1.57 1.25 -10.81
C SER A 43 0.17 0.95 -10.27
N GLN A 44 -0.16 1.36 -9.04
CA GLN A 44 -1.51 1.22 -8.53
C GLN A 44 -2.46 2.20 -9.22
N ASP A 45 -3.64 1.71 -9.59
CA ASP A 45 -4.73 2.59 -10.02
C ASP A 45 -5.46 3.13 -8.79
N LEU A 46 -5.07 4.34 -8.39
CA LEU A 46 -5.70 5.12 -7.32
C LEU A 46 -6.40 6.36 -7.92
N SER A 47 -6.85 6.25 -9.17
CA SER A 47 -7.55 7.33 -9.87
C SER A 47 -8.97 7.55 -9.35
N TRP A 48 -9.50 8.75 -9.60
CA TRP A 48 -10.89 9.09 -9.29
C TRP A 48 -11.89 8.30 -10.12
N ASP A 49 -11.55 7.98 -11.37
CA ASP A 49 -12.41 7.19 -12.25
C ASP A 49 -12.58 5.76 -11.68
N HIS A 50 -11.48 5.13 -11.27
CA HIS A 50 -11.55 3.81 -10.63
C HIS A 50 -12.35 3.85 -9.32
N ALA A 51 -12.15 4.89 -8.49
CA ALA A 51 -12.93 5.06 -7.27
C ALA A 51 -14.43 5.22 -7.56
N ALA A 52 -14.81 6.02 -8.56
CA ALA A 52 -16.20 6.23 -8.95
C ALA A 52 -16.88 4.93 -9.43
N GLU A 53 -16.19 4.15 -10.26
CA GLU A 53 -16.66 2.84 -10.72
C GLU A 53 -16.92 1.89 -9.54
N LEU A 54 -16.03 1.87 -8.54
CA LEU A 54 -16.23 1.06 -7.33
C LEU A 54 -17.46 1.50 -6.53
N TYR A 55 -17.68 2.81 -6.37
CA TYR A 55 -18.87 3.33 -5.69
C TYR A 55 -20.16 2.96 -6.44
N GLU A 56 -20.19 3.14 -7.76
CA GLU A 56 -21.36 2.79 -8.57
C GLU A 56 -21.70 1.31 -8.44
N ASN A 57 -20.69 0.43 -8.52
CA ASN A 57 -20.87 -1.01 -8.34
C ASN A 57 -21.48 -1.38 -6.98
N VAL A 58 -21.05 -0.71 -5.90
CA VAL A 58 -21.61 -0.92 -4.55
C VAL A 58 -23.07 -0.46 -4.50
N LEU A 59 -23.39 0.72 -5.05
CA LEU A 59 -24.74 1.27 -5.05
C LEU A 59 -25.70 0.44 -5.91
N VAL A 60 -25.26 -0.03 -7.08
CA VAL A 60 -26.01 -0.93 -7.96
C VAL A 60 -26.31 -2.24 -7.25
N LYS A 61 -25.32 -2.88 -6.62
CA LYS A 61 -25.54 -4.12 -5.85
C LYS A 61 -26.56 -3.91 -4.74
N ALA A 62 -26.46 -2.81 -3.99
CA ALA A 62 -27.40 -2.49 -2.93
C ALA A 62 -28.83 -2.30 -3.45
N LYS A 63 -29.01 -1.74 -4.66
CA LYS A 63 -30.33 -1.55 -5.29
C LYS A 63 -31.04 -2.86 -5.66
N TYR A 64 -30.29 -3.90 -6.05
CA TYR A 64 -30.85 -5.18 -6.51
C TYR A 64 -30.87 -6.29 -5.44
N GLN A 65 -30.44 -5.99 -4.21
CA GLN A 65 -30.45 -6.93 -3.07
C GLN A 65 -31.70 -6.81 -2.17
N TRP A 66 -32.69 -6.00 -2.58
CA TRP A 66 -34.02 -5.88 -1.97
C TRP A 66 -35.08 -6.36 -2.96
#